data_AF-A0A961EBE8-F1
#
_entry.id   AF-A0A961EBE8-F1
#
_cell.length_a   1.000
_cell.length_b   1.000
_cell.length_c   1.000
_cell.angle_alpha   90.00
_cell.angle_beta   90.00
_cell.angle_gamma   90.00
#
_symmetry.space_group_name_H-M   'P 1'
#
loop_
_entity.id
_entity.type
_entity.pdbx_description
1 polymer ?
#
loop_
_entity_poly.entity_id
_entity_poly.type
_entity_poly.pdbx_seq_one_letter_code
_entity_poly.pdbx_strand_id
1 'polypeptide(L)'
;MTGSLSGIVTRDSSTLVSWHADTAIVLEPVHIEIGGVGVVIDAAFPDVVIDVIVDSTIVRSTRALFTEVDFTQRLSAAPDGARIDGPTLAESFARLATVRAVDRIHLGDLDEAALLLDQAFAHRKLGSFEPALRYYVLGATAAERLVDEIDNGDHSPATVRMLSSIIDSCPPDALDTPSRDRLAGILRTHLLADDIGWQTGLSRLIGQDELATSLGDFSTVTGQLNDLRPFPARALRFTGPDAPDLEITTTDGSISVRARLRDEVIPESQEIQETMAVAADSSTGEILAVAPCSASGGQISAELYPGTSDPSGLRFALISADTPLESIRLDPLGIAMTRIDRHCRYAWSLHREAGAILAGAGATTAESVLTRIQQNANRIGHERDEVVATVQGLTRQLARRTRNTPDTESVARYVDAVGSFVASLDGPPATDGPQGPTLTELLAVGNR
;
A
#
# COMPACT_ATOMS: atom_id res chain seq x y z
N MET A 1 -3.78 1.37 18.09
CA MET A 1 -5.12 1.56 18.72
C MET A 1 -5.47 0.27 19.43
N THR A 2 -5.72 0.28 20.74
CA THR A 2 -5.92 -0.95 21.53
C THR A 2 -7.36 -1.12 22.05
N GLY A 3 -8.32 -0.40 21.46
CA GLY A 3 -9.75 -0.59 21.73
C GLY A 3 -10.47 -1.03 20.47
N SER A 4 -11.44 -1.94 20.60
CA SER A 4 -12.35 -2.31 19.50
C SER A 4 -13.11 -1.06 19.05
N LEU A 5 -13.15 -0.81 17.74
CA LEU A 5 -13.98 0.26 17.19
C LEU A 5 -15.45 -0.05 17.46
N SER A 6 -16.24 0.95 17.85
CA SER A 6 -17.71 0.81 17.83
C SER A 6 -18.20 1.09 16.43
N GLY A 7 -19.21 0.36 15.99
CA GLY A 7 -19.85 0.56 14.68
C GLY A 7 -21.35 0.35 14.72
N ILE A 8 -22.01 0.72 13.62
CA ILE A 8 -23.47 0.66 13.44
C ILE A 8 -23.81 -0.55 12.57
N VAL A 9 -24.81 -1.32 13.02
CA VAL A 9 -25.39 -2.41 12.25
C VAL A 9 -26.45 -1.86 11.30
N THR A 10 -26.37 -2.27 10.04
CA THR A 10 -27.37 -1.96 9.01
C THR A 10 -27.90 -3.24 8.39
N ARG A 11 -29.21 -3.29 8.13
CA ARG A 11 -29.86 -4.46 7.51
C ARG A 11 -30.48 -4.07 6.19
N ASP A 12 -30.17 -4.83 5.15
CA ASP A 12 -30.92 -4.77 3.89
C ASP A 12 -32.12 -5.73 3.95
N SER A 13 -33.12 -5.45 3.13
CA SER A 13 -34.26 -6.28 2.78
C SER A 13 -33.88 -7.68 2.25
N SER A 14 -32.62 -7.88 1.85
CA SER A 14 -32.12 -9.02 1.07
C SER A 14 -31.39 -10.10 1.88
N THR A 15 -31.62 -10.22 3.20
CA THR A 15 -30.90 -11.12 4.15
C THR A 15 -29.44 -10.74 4.43
N LEU A 16 -28.93 -9.66 3.86
CA LEU A 16 -27.62 -9.10 4.17
C LEU A 16 -27.65 -8.28 5.47
N VAL A 17 -26.63 -8.49 6.30
CA VAL A 17 -26.38 -7.71 7.51
C VAL A 17 -24.98 -7.13 7.41
N SER A 18 -24.89 -5.82 7.56
CA SER A 18 -23.62 -5.08 7.53
C SER A 18 -23.33 -4.40 8.86
N TRP A 19 -22.04 -4.23 9.14
CA TRP A 19 -21.51 -3.44 10.25
C TRP A 19 -20.50 -2.46 9.68
N HIS A 20 -20.63 -1.19 10.05
CA HIS A 20 -19.72 -0.11 9.65
C HIS A 20 -19.16 0.58 10.89
N ALA A 21 -17.83 0.66 11.00
CA ALA A 21 -17.16 1.38 12.06
C ALA A 21 -17.48 2.89 12.02
N ASP A 22 -17.53 3.56 13.18
CA ASP A 22 -17.71 5.02 13.26
C ASP A 22 -16.37 5.75 13.01
N THR A 23 -15.73 5.46 11.87
CA THR A 23 -14.45 6.06 11.46
C THR A 23 -14.30 6.09 9.93
N ALA A 24 -13.44 6.96 9.42
CA ALA A 24 -13.13 7.04 8.00
C ALA A 24 -11.87 6.23 7.65
N ILE A 25 -11.78 5.79 6.39
CA ILE A 25 -10.55 5.20 5.82
C ILE A 25 -9.56 6.32 5.50
N VAL A 26 -8.33 6.18 5.98
CA VAL A 26 -7.24 7.15 5.80
C VAL A 26 -6.52 6.90 4.49
N LEU A 27 -5.96 5.70 4.27
CA LEU A 27 -5.10 5.44 3.12
C LEU A 27 -5.85 4.86 1.93
N GLU A 28 -6.32 3.62 2.07
CA GLU A 28 -7.05 2.90 1.03
C GLU A 28 -7.76 1.68 1.62
N PRO A 29 -8.96 1.32 1.14
CA PRO A 29 -9.60 0.07 1.55
C PRO A 29 -8.86 -1.16 1.01
N VAL A 30 -8.66 -2.14 1.88
CA VAL A 30 -8.33 -3.51 1.47
C VAL A 30 -9.58 -4.37 1.66
N HIS A 31 -10.05 -4.97 0.57
CA HIS A 31 -11.21 -5.85 0.57
C HIS A 31 -10.77 -7.30 0.70
N ILE A 32 -11.44 -8.08 1.55
CA ILE A 32 -11.25 -9.53 1.71
C ILE A 32 -12.63 -10.18 1.62
N GLU A 33 -12.80 -11.14 0.72
CA GLU A 33 -14.06 -11.88 0.57
C GLU A 33 -13.83 -13.38 0.78
N ILE A 34 -14.52 -13.96 1.78
CA ILE A 34 -14.34 -15.35 2.16
C ILE A 34 -15.65 -15.95 2.64
N GLY A 35 -16.06 -17.04 1.98
CA GLY A 35 -17.21 -17.83 2.42
C GLY A 35 -18.49 -17.02 2.59
N GLY A 36 -18.72 -16.02 1.72
CA GLY A 36 -19.88 -15.13 1.78
C GLY A 36 -19.78 -13.98 2.78
N VAL A 37 -18.59 -13.74 3.36
CA VAL A 37 -18.31 -12.55 4.17
C VAL A 37 -17.36 -11.63 3.43
N GLY A 38 -17.81 -10.40 3.21
CA GLY A 38 -16.96 -9.30 2.78
C GLY A 38 -16.45 -8.53 3.99
N VAL A 39 -15.14 -8.29 4.04
CA VAL A 39 -14.50 -7.45 5.05
C VAL A 39 -13.75 -6.34 4.35
N VAL A 40 -13.87 -5.12 4.88
CA VAL A 40 -13.04 -3.97 4.49
C VAL A 40 -12.24 -3.53 5.69
N ILE A 41 -10.96 -3.28 5.46
CA ILE A 41 -10.03 -2.72 6.43
C ILE A 41 -9.34 -1.51 5.81
N ASP A 42 -8.81 -0.63 6.65
CA ASP A 42 -7.90 0.41 6.19
C ASP A 42 -6.51 -0.21 5.99
N ALA A 43 -5.88 0.02 4.83
CA ALA A 43 -4.52 -0.42 4.55
C ALA A 43 -3.49 0.07 5.59
N ALA A 44 -3.76 1.20 6.26
CA ALA A 44 -2.96 1.68 7.39
C ALA A 44 -2.98 0.73 8.60
N PHE A 45 -4.07 -0.01 8.79
CA PHE A 45 -4.35 -0.84 9.95
C PHE A 45 -4.80 -2.25 9.53
N PRO A 46 -3.88 -3.11 9.07
CA PRO A 46 -4.23 -4.39 8.45
C PRO A 46 -4.97 -5.40 9.34
N ASP A 47 -5.10 -5.15 10.64
CA ASP A 47 -5.85 -5.94 11.62
C ASP A 47 -7.18 -5.31 12.05
N VAL A 48 -7.39 -4.02 11.79
CA VAL A 48 -8.56 -3.26 12.22
C VAL A 48 -9.63 -3.28 11.14
N VAL A 49 -10.81 -3.78 11.52
CA VAL A 49 -11.93 -3.93 10.61
C VAL A 49 -12.77 -2.64 10.57
N ILE A 50 -13.04 -2.16 9.35
CA ILE A 50 -13.84 -0.96 9.08
C ILE A 50 -15.26 -1.34 8.65
N ASP A 51 -15.38 -2.33 7.78
CA ASP A 51 -16.68 -2.85 7.35
C ASP A 51 -16.71 -4.37 7.38
N VAL A 52 -17.88 -4.91 7.72
CA VAL A 52 -18.21 -6.32 7.54
C VAL A 52 -19.58 -6.43 6.89
N ILE A 53 -19.68 -7.24 5.83
CA ILE A 53 -20.92 -7.60 5.17
C ILE A 53 -21.06 -9.11 5.26
N VAL A 54 -22.17 -9.59 5.83
CA VAL A 54 -22.45 -11.01 6.01
C VAL A 54 -23.81 -11.33 5.42
N ASP A 55 -23.88 -12.41 4.64
CA ASP A 55 -25.14 -13.08 4.38
C ASP A 55 -25.59 -13.83 5.64
N SER A 56 -26.73 -13.40 6.22
CA SER A 56 -27.26 -13.97 7.46
C SER A 56 -27.62 -15.46 7.37
N THR A 57 -27.63 -16.04 6.17
CA THR A 57 -27.83 -17.48 5.95
C THR A 57 -26.53 -18.31 6.06
N ILE A 58 -25.35 -17.68 6.00
CA ILE A 58 -24.03 -18.33 5.88
C ILE A 58 -23.18 -18.23 7.17
N VAL A 59 -23.74 -17.70 8.27
CA VAL A 59 -23.06 -17.35 9.54
C VAL A 59 -22.13 -18.43 10.14
N ARG A 60 -22.32 -19.71 9.82
CA ARG A 60 -21.57 -20.84 10.43
C ARG A 60 -20.13 -21.03 9.93
N SER A 61 -19.69 -20.41 8.83
CA SER A 61 -18.35 -20.65 8.21
C SER A 61 -17.24 -19.68 8.65
N THR A 62 -17.49 -18.76 9.58
CA THR A 62 -16.68 -17.53 9.74
C THR A 62 -15.79 -17.48 10.98
N ARG A 63 -15.79 -18.54 11.81
CA ARG A 63 -15.10 -18.55 13.13
C ARG A 63 -13.59 -18.31 13.08
N ALA A 64 -12.94 -18.52 11.94
CA ALA A 64 -11.50 -18.33 11.77
C ALA A 64 -11.13 -16.92 11.28
N LEU A 65 -12.11 -16.10 10.87
CA LEU A 65 -11.87 -14.79 10.24
C LEU A 65 -11.47 -13.72 11.27
N PHE A 66 -12.14 -13.75 12.42
CA PHE A 66 -11.96 -12.78 13.49
C PHE A 66 -11.40 -13.42 14.75
N THR A 67 -10.69 -12.64 15.55
CA THR A 67 -10.26 -13.04 16.89
C THR A 67 -11.47 -13.27 17.80
N GLU A 68 -12.49 -12.41 17.68
CA GLU A 68 -13.79 -12.54 18.35
C GLU A 68 -14.67 -13.55 17.61
N VAL A 69 -14.54 -14.83 17.97
CA VAL A 69 -15.24 -15.96 17.32
C VAL A 69 -16.79 -15.87 17.34
N ASP A 70 -17.35 -14.99 18.17
CA ASP A 70 -18.79 -14.76 18.31
C ASP A 70 -19.30 -13.53 17.53
N PHE A 71 -18.41 -12.73 16.91
CA PHE A 71 -18.77 -11.45 16.30
C PHE A 71 -19.87 -11.60 15.25
N THR A 72 -19.75 -12.57 14.34
CA THR A 72 -20.75 -12.78 13.27
C THR A 72 -22.11 -13.20 13.83
N GLN A 73 -22.14 -13.91 14.95
CA GLN A 73 -23.37 -14.23 15.66
C GLN A 73 -23.97 -12.99 16.32
N ARG A 74 -23.16 -12.15 16.97
CA ARG A 74 -23.60 -10.86 17.54
C ARG A 74 -24.16 -9.95 16.47
N LEU A 75 -23.46 -9.82 15.34
CA LEU A 75 -23.91 -9.04 14.18
C LEU A 75 -25.24 -9.54 13.64
N SER A 76 -25.35 -10.86 13.42
CA SER A 76 -26.58 -11.48 12.88
C SER A 76 -27.78 -11.38 13.83
N ALA A 77 -27.56 -11.24 15.13
CA ALA A 77 -28.62 -11.09 16.13
C ALA A 77 -28.97 -9.61 16.42
N ALA A 78 -28.10 -8.67 16.08
CA ALA A 78 -28.29 -7.25 16.37
C ALA A 78 -29.41 -6.63 15.52
N PRO A 79 -30.28 -5.79 16.09
CA PRO A 79 -31.28 -5.06 15.31
C PRO A 79 -30.62 -4.00 14.41
N ASP A 80 -31.36 -3.55 13.39
CA ASP A 80 -30.95 -2.43 12.55
C ASP A 80 -30.74 -1.16 13.40
N GLY A 81 -29.65 -0.43 13.12
CA GLY A 81 -29.22 0.75 13.88
C GLY A 81 -28.52 0.44 15.23
N ALA A 82 -28.35 -0.83 15.61
CA ALA A 82 -27.64 -1.17 16.83
C ALA A 82 -26.17 -0.75 16.77
N ARG A 83 -25.64 -0.26 17.90
CA ARG A 83 -24.20 -0.04 18.07
C ARG A 83 -23.58 -1.26 18.76
N ILE A 84 -22.59 -1.88 18.12
CA ILE A 84 -21.82 -3.00 18.68
C ILE A 84 -20.33 -2.81 18.44
N ASP A 85 -19.52 -3.40 19.31
CA ASP A 85 -18.07 -3.46 19.14
C ASP A 85 -17.69 -4.34 17.95
N GLY A 86 -16.80 -3.78 17.14
CA GLY A 86 -16.22 -4.37 15.95
C GLY A 86 -15.20 -5.46 16.25
N PRO A 87 -14.87 -6.29 15.26
CA PRO A 87 -13.91 -7.37 15.41
C PRO A 87 -12.49 -6.93 15.06
N THR A 88 -11.53 -7.75 15.47
CA THR A 88 -10.14 -7.73 14.97
C THR A 88 -9.93 -8.92 14.05
N LEU A 89 -9.18 -8.74 12.96
CA LEU A 89 -8.83 -9.85 12.08
C LEU A 89 -7.92 -10.85 12.80
N ALA A 90 -8.15 -12.15 12.58
CA ALA A 90 -7.22 -13.17 13.02
C ALA A 90 -5.87 -13.04 12.29
N GLU A 91 -4.77 -13.48 12.92
CA GLU A 91 -3.41 -13.23 12.45
C GLU A 91 -3.16 -13.59 10.97
N SER A 92 -3.72 -14.71 10.49
CA SER A 92 -3.51 -15.13 9.11
C SER A 92 -4.22 -14.22 8.10
N PHE A 93 -5.35 -13.63 8.49
CA PHE A 93 -6.06 -12.63 7.69
C PHE A 93 -5.39 -11.26 7.77
N ALA A 94 -4.91 -10.88 8.96
CA ALA A 94 -4.10 -9.69 9.12
C ALA A 94 -2.82 -9.75 8.26
N ARG A 95 -2.18 -10.93 8.12
CA ARG A 95 -1.04 -11.09 7.20
C ARG A 95 -1.44 -10.92 5.73
N LEU A 96 -2.56 -11.50 5.28
CA LEU A 96 -3.05 -11.29 3.90
C LEU A 96 -3.34 -9.81 3.66
N ALA A 97 -4.00 -9.17 4.61
CA ALA A 97 -4.28 -7.74 4.62
C ALA A 97 -3.01 -6.90 4.50
N THR A 98 -1.97 -7.21 5.28
CA THR A 98 -0.68 -6.52 5.23
C THR A 98 -0.03 -6.67 3.86
N VAL A 99 -0.02 -7.87 3.27
CA VAL A 99 0.54 -8.08 1.92
C VAL A 99 -0.23 -7.26 0.87
N ARG A 100 -1.57 -7.23 0.95
CA ARG A 100 -2.41 -6.41 0.05
C ARG A 100 -2.21 -4.91 0.25
N ALA A 101 -2.02 -4.46 1.49
CA ALA A 101 -1.70 -3.06 1.78
C ALA A 101 -0.35 -2.69 1.16
N VAL A 102 0.70 -3.50 1.37
CA VAL A 102 2.02 -3.29 0.78
C VAL A 102 1.95 -3.23 -0.74
N ASP A 103 1.25 -4.18 -1.37
CA ASP A 103 1.03 -4.23 -2.81
C ASP A 103 0.38 -2.95 -3.38
N ARG A 104 -0.59 -2.38 -2.65
CA ARG A 104 -1.40 -1.25 -3.14
C ARG A 104 -0.82 0.13 -2.84
N ILE A 105 -0.33 0.34 -1.62
CA ILE A 105 -0.05 1.70 -1.11
C ILE A 105 1.42 1.96 -0.78
N HIS A 106 2.29 0.95 -0.81
CA HIS A 106 3.71 1.16 -0.54
C HIS A 106 4.38 1.97 -1.65
N LEU A 107 5.12 3.01 -1.28
CA LEU A 107 5.69 3.95 -2.24
C LEU A 107 7.12 3.63 -2.66
N GLY A 108 7.84 2.79 -1.90
CA GLY A 108 9.18 2.33 -2.29
C GLY A 108 9.15 1.35 -3.46
N ASP A 109 10.31 1.18 -4.11
CA ASP A 109 10.50 0.15 -5.14
C ASP A 109 10.58 -1.24 -4.47
N LEU A 110 9.66 -2.10 -4.85
CA LEU A 110 9.45 -3.43 -4.30
C LEU A 110 9.60 -4.45 -5.41
N ASP A 111 10.32 -5.53 -5.14
CA ASP A 111 10.45 -6.66 -6.08
C ASP A 111 9.09 -7.33 -6.26
N GLU A 112 8.48 -7.16 -7.44
CA GLU A 112 7.16 -7.71 -7.79
C GLU A 112 7.14 -9.24 -7.69
N ALA A 113 8.25 -9.89 -8.01
CA ALA A 113 8.34 -11.33 -8.01
C ALA A 113 8.42 -11.89 -6.58
N ALA A 114 9.07 -11.17 -5.66
CA ALA A 114 9.01 -11.44 -4.23
C ALA A 114 7.61 -11.18 -3.65
N LEU A 115 6.89 -10.18 -4.15
CA LEU A 115 5.52 -9.89 -3.74
C LEU A 115 4.55 -11.03 -4.10
N LEU A 116 4.73 -11.68 -5.26
CA LEU A 116 3.99 -12.89 -5.62
C LEU A 116 4.21 -14.02 -4.59
N LEU A 117 5.44 -14.17 -4.09
CA LEU A 117 5.75 -15.16 -3.05
C LEU A 117 5.10 -14.82 -1.70
N ASP A 118 5.07 -13.53 -1.31
CA ASP A 118 4.33 -13.06 -0.14
C ASP A 118 2.82 -13.35 -0.25
N GLN A 119 2.23 -13.09 -1.43
CA GLN A 119 0.82 -13.38 -1.71
C GLN A 119 0.53 -14.89 -1.65
N ALA A 120 1.41 -15.71 -2.23
CA ALA A 120 1.29 -17.16 -2.20
C ALA A 120 1.28 -17.71 -0.76
N PHE A 121 2.24 -17.26 0.05
CA PHE A 121 2.38 -17.69 1.43
C PHE A 121 1.21 -17.22 2.31
N ALA A 122 0.73 -15.99 2.13
CA ALA A 122 -0.44 -15.49 2.82
C ALA A 122 -1.70 -16.32 2.50
N HIS A 123 -1.97 -16.62 1.22
CA HIS A 123 -3.08 -17.49 0.84
C HIS A 123 -2.92 -18.93 1.35
N ARG A 124 -1.69 -19.44 1.40
CA ARG A 124 -1.39 -20.78 1.95
C ARG A 124 -1.71 -20.88 3.44
N LYS A 125 -1.36 -19.86 4.24
CA LYS A 125 -1.70 -19.77 5.68
C LYS A 125 -3.20 -19.81 5.94
N LEU A 126 -4.00 -19.32 4.99
CA LEU A 126 -5.46 -19.32 5.05
C LEU A 126 -6.10 -20.65 4.60
N GLY A 127 -5.33 -21.58 4.04
CA GLY A 127 -5.86 -22.77 3.38
C GLY A 127 -6.51 -22.49 2.02
N SER A 128 -6.30 -21.30 1.44
CA SER A 128 -6.77 -20.95 0.09
C SER A 128 -5.86 -21.53 -0.97
N PHE A 129 -6.00 -22.84 -1.23
CA PHE A 129 -5.04 -23.62 -2.03
C PHE A 129 -4.90 -23.15 -3.48
N GLU A 130 -6.00 -22.86 -4.17
CA GLU A 130 -5.97 -22.49 -5.59
C GLU A 130 -5.30 -21.13 -5.83
N PRO A 131 -5.67 -20.04 -5.13
CA PRO A 131 -4.91 -18.78 -5.22
C PRO A 131 -3.44 -18.94 -4.82
N ALA A 132 -3.15 -19.68 -3.75
CA ALA A 132 -1.78 -19.91 -3.31
C ALA A 132 -0.94 -20.60 -4.40
N LEU A 133 -1.47 -21.67 -5.02
CA LEU A 133 -0.81 -22.40 -6.09
C LEU A 133 -0.52 -21.48 -7.28
N ARG A 134 -1.49 -20.68 -7.72
CA ARG A 134 -1.31 -19.73 -8.82
C ARG A 134 -0.15 -18.78 -8.56
N TYR A 135 -0.09 -18.17 -7.38
CA TYR A 135 0.98 -17.25 -7.03
C TYR A 135 2.35 -17.93 -6.88
N TYR A 136 2.40 -19.13 -6.29
CA TYR A 136 3.65 -19.90 -6.23
C TYR A 136 4.19 -20.26 -7.63
N VAL A 137 3.32 -20.65 -8.57
CA VAL A 137 3.73 -20.94 -9.95
C VAL A 137 4.30 -19.70 -10.63
N LEU A 138 3.66 -18.54 -10.45
CA LEU A 138 4.15 -17.28 -11.02
C LEU A 138 5.46 -16.81 -10.36
N GLY A 139 5.65 -17.06 -9.07
CA GLY A 139 6.84 -16.70 -8.30
C GLY A 139 7.97 -17.73 -8.29
N ALA A 140 7.83 -18.89 -8.95
CA ALA A 140 8.78 -20.00 -8.82
C ALA A 140 10.21 -19.62 -9.23
N THR A 141 10.37 -18.92 -10.35
CA THR A 141 11.68 -18.44 -10.81
C THR A 141 12.29 -17.43 -9.84
N ALA A 142 11.47 -16.61 -9.17
CA ALA A 142 11.93 -15.67 -8.16
C ALA A 142 12.44 -16.40 -6.91
N ALA A 143 11.75 -17.46 -6.49
CA ALA A 143 12.21 -18.31 -5.40
C ALA A 143 13.60 -18.90 -5.67
N GLU A 144 13.84 -19.43 -6.88
CA GLU A 144 15.16 -19.95 -7.26
C GLU A 144 16.22 -18.84 -7.28
N ARG A 145 15.95 -17.73 -7.97
CA ARG A 145 16.86 -16.58 -8.04
C ARG A 145 17.24 -16.06 -6.66
N LEU A 146 16.26 -15.84 -5.78
CA LEU A 146 16.49 -15.28 -4.45
C LEU A 146 17.29 -16.23 -3.56
N VAL A 147 17.09 -17.55 -3.68
CA VAL A 147 17.91 -18.53 -2.95
C VAL A 147 19.34 -18.54 -3.48
N ASP A 148 19.52 -18.48 -4.81
CA ASP A 148 20.86 -18.40 -5.41
C ASP A 148 21.57 -17.08 -5.02
N GLU A 149 20.85 -15.96 -4.93
CA GLU A 149 21.38 -14.69 -4.41
C GLU A 149 21.82 -14.82 -2.94
N ILE A 150 21.02 -15.50 -2.10
CA ILE A 150 21.37 -15.78 -0.71
C ILE A 150 22.59 -16.70 -0.58
N ASP A 151 22.73 -17.70 -1.45
CA ASP A 151 23.87 -18.62 -1.44
C ASP A 151 25.18 -17.90 -1.83
N ASN A 152 25.09 -16.94 -2.75
CA ASN A 152 26.24 -16.21 -3.28
C ASN A 152 26.51 -14.86 -2.60
N GLY A 153 25.67 -14.46 -1.64
CA GLY A 153 25.65 -13.11 -1.10
C GLY A 153 25.23 -13.02 0.36
N ASP A 154 25.35 -11.83 0.91
CA ASP A 154 25.02 -11.56 2.30
C ASP A 154 23.60 -10.99 2.43
N HIS A 155 22.68 -11.78 2.99
CA HIS A 155 21.30 -11.37 3.23
C HIS A 155 20.95 -11.35 4.72
N SER A 156 19.93 -10.56 5.09
CA SER A 156 19.53 -10.45 6.48
C SER A 156 18.96 -11.78 6.96
N PRO A 157 19.20 -12.17 8.23
CA PRO A 157 18.59 -13.37 8.80
C PRO A 157 17.05 -13.35 8.71
N ALA A 158 16.42 -12.17 8.74
CA ALA A 158 14.98 -12.05 8.56
C ALA A 158 14.54 -12.41 7.14
N THR A 159 15.27 -11.96 6.11
CA THR A 159 15.03 -12.33 4.71
C THR A 159 15.13 -13.84 4.53
N VAL A 160 16.21 -14.46 5.04
CA VAL A 160 16.43 -15.92 4.94
C VAL A 160 15.32 -16.69 5.66
N ARG A 161 14.91 -16.27 6.87
CA ARG A 161 13.81 -16.93 7.62
C ARG A 161 12.46 -16.82 6.90
N MET A 162 12.16 -15.64 6.35
CA MET A 162 10.91 -15.41 5.63
C MET A 162 10.87 -16.28 4.37
N LEU A 163 11.93 -16.25 3.56
CA LEU A 163 12.02 -17.07 2.36
C LEU A 163 11.97 -18.57 2.69
N SER A 164 12.66 -19.03 3.75
CA SER A 164 12.57 -20.42 4.20
C SER A 164 11.14 -20.83 4.52
N SER A 165 10.39 -19.98 5.23
CA SER A 165 8.99 -20.24 5.58
C SER A 165 8.10 -20.33 4.34
N ILE A 166 8.36 -19.48 3.35
CA ILE A 166 7.66 -19.45 2.06
C ILE A 166 7.93 -20.74 1.27
N ILE A 167 9.20 -21.15 1.14
CA ILE A 167 9.62 -22.35 0.41
C ILE A 167 9.09 -23.62 1.09
N ASP A 168 9.20 -23.73 2.41
CA ASP A 168 8.69 -24.87 3.18
C ASP A 168 7.16 -25.05 3.03
N SER A 169 6.45 -23.94 2.76
CA SER A 169 5.00 -23.94 2.56
C SER A 169 4.57 -24.16 1.09
N CYS A 170 5.52 -24.22 0.16
CA CYS A 170 5.27 -24.37 -1.27
C CYS A 170 4.71 -25.77 -1.61
N PRO A 171 3.59 -25.86 -2.35
CA PRO A 171 3.03 -27.14 -2.77
C PRO A 171 3.90 -27.80 -3.85
N PRO A 172 3.94 -29.15 -3.89
CA PRO A 172 4.76 -29.89 -4.86
C PRO A 172 4.35 -29.64 -6.32
N ASP A 173 3.13 -29.17 -6.56
CA ASP A 173 2.61 -28.84 -7.89
C ASP A 173 3.16 -27.50 -8.43
N ALA A 174 3.69 -26.62 -7.57
CA ALA A 174 4.36 -25.38 -7.98
C ALA A 174 5.87 -25.52 -8.07
N LEU A 175 6.46 -26.22 -7.10
CA LEU A 175 7.89 -26.50 -7.04
C LEU A 175 8.06 -27.97 -6.66
N ASP A 176 8.68 -28.76 -7.54
CA ASP A 176 8.84 -30.19 -7.31
C ASP A 176 9.61 -30.46 -6.01
N THR A 177 9.35 -31.61 -5.38
CA THR A 177 9.92 -31.93 -4.07
C THR A 177 11.44 -31.91 -4.05
N PRO A 178 12.17 -32.51 -5.01
CA PRO A 178 13.63 -32.38 -5.10
C PRO A 178 14.13 -30.93 -5.15
N SER A 179 13.54 -30.09 -6.00
CA SER A 179 13.93 -28.67 -6.10
C SER A 179 13.64 -27.92 -4.82
N ARG A 180 12.47 -28.11 -4.22
CA ARG A 180 12.10 -27.50 -2.94
C ARG A 180 13.05 -27.92 -1.82
N ASP A 181 13.37 -29.21 -1.72
CA ASP A 181 14.26 -29.74 -0.68
C ASP A 181 15.70 -29.21 -0.86
N ARG A 182 16.16 -29.03 -2.12
CA ARG A 182 17.43 -28.36 -2.44
C ARG A 182 17.42 -26.92 -1.92
N LEU A 183 16.43 -26.13 -2.30
CA LEU A 183 16.33 -24.71 -1.91
C LEU A 183 16.22 -24.55 -0.38
N ALA A 184 15.37 -25.35 0.27
CA ALA A 184 15.23 -25.37 1.71
C ALA A 184 16.54 -25.78 2.43
N GLY A 185 17.30 -26.71 1.85
CA GLY A 185 18.60 -27.13 2.36
C GLY A 185 19.64 -25.99 2.38
N ILE A 186 19.70 -25.19 1.31
CA ILE A 186 20.56 -24.00 1.22
C ILE A 186 20.17 -23.00 2.32
N LEU A 187 18.90 -22.61 2.37
CA LEU A 187 18.41 -21.63 3.35
C LEU A 187 18.65 -22.09 4.80
N ARG A 188 18.42 -23.38 5.10
CA ARG A 188 18.68 -23.94 6.43
C ARG A 188 20.16 -23.89 6.80
N THR A 189 21.06 -24.05 5.84
CA THR A 189 22.51 -23.91 6.06
C THR A 189 22.85 -22.47 6.47
N HIS A 190 22.30 -21.47 5.78
CA HIS A 190 22.49 -20.06 6.15
C HIS A 190 21.86 -19.71 7.50
N LEU A 191 20.72 -20.32 7.87
CA LEU A 191 20.11 -20.11 9.19
C LEU A 191 20.92 -20.71 10.34
N LEU A 192 21.70 -21.76 10.08
CA LEU A 192 22.56 -22.43 11.07
C LEU A 192 23.96 -21.82 11.15
N ALA A 193 24.41 -21.19 10.05
CA ALA A 193 25.63 -20.40 10.02
C ALA A 193 25.37 -19.05 10.73
N ASP A 194 25.30 -19.06 12.06
CA ASP A 194 25.41 -17.86 12.90
C ASP A 194 26.74 -17.15 12.56
N ASP A 195 26.76 -16.19 11.63
CA ASP A 195 27.35 -14.85 11.80
C ASP A 195 27.60 -14.08 10.48
N ILE A 196 27.45 -12.75 10.62
CA ILE A 196 28.16 -11.67 9.91
C ILE A 196 28.14 -11.73 8.37
N GLY A 197 26.99 -11.39 7.78
CA GLY A 197 26.91 -11.01 6.35
C GLY A 197 26.37 -9.60 6.10
N TRP A 198 25.41 -9.13 6.91
CA TRP A 198 24.59 -7.95 6.60
C TRP A 198 25.30 -6.56 6.57
N GLN A 199 26.64 -6.52 6.58
CA GLN A 199 27.41 -5.28 6.68
C GLN A 199 27.49 -4.49 5.35
N THR A 200 27.29 -5.14 4.21
CA THR A 200 27.60 -4.56 2.89
C THR A 200 26.44 -3.78 2.28
N GLY A 201 25.18 -4.24 2.43
CA GLY A 201 23.98 -3.52 1.95
C GLY A 201 23.75 -2.20 2.69
N LEU A 202 23.79 -2.22 4.04
CA LEU A 202 23.59 -1.02 4.87
C LEU A 202 24.57 0.14 4.59
N SER A 203 25.72 -0.13 3.94
CA SER A 203 26.73 0.88 3.62
C SER A 203 26.40 1.68 2.35
N ARG A 204 25.48 1.20 1.50
CA ARG A 204 25.05 1.89 0.26
C ARG A 204 23.91 2.90 0.47
N LEU A 205 23.22 2.84 1.60
CA LEU A 205 22.24 3.85 2.08
C LEU A 205 22.80 5.29 2.25
N ILE A 206 24.11 5.51 2.03
CA ILE A 206 24.79 6.81 2.11
C ILE A 206 25.16 7.35 0.71
N GLY A 207 24.81 6.64 -0.37
CA GLY A 207 25.12 7.01 -1.75
C GLY A 207 24.07 7.92 -2.40
N GLN A 208 24.53 9.07 -2.88
CA GLN A 208 23.79 10.17 -3.50
C GLN A 208 22.76 9.75 -4.56
N ASP A 209 21.55 10.28 -4.47
CA ASP A 209 20.64 10.41 -5.62
C ASP A 209 21.32 11.28 -6.69
N GLU A 210 21.62 10.66 -7.83
CA GLU A 210 21.97 11.39 -9.04
C GLU A 210 20.75 12.17 -9.54
N LEU A 211 20.78 13.48 -9.31
CA LEU A 211 19.89 14.44 -9.97
C LEU A 211 20.09 14.36 -11.48
N ALA A 212 19.22 13.60 -12.16
CA ALA A 212 19.11 13.61 -13.60
C ALA A 212 18.46 14.92 -14.07
N THR A 213 19.26 15.99 -14.18
CA THR A 213 18.88 17.20 -14.94
C THR A 213 19.04 16.93 -16.42
N SER A 214 17.95 16.53 -17.08
CA SER A 214 17.79 16.70 -18.52
C SER A 214 17.23 18.10 -18.78
N LEU A 215 18.08 19.02 -19.24
CA LEU A 215 17.70 20.32 -19.78
C LEU A 215 17.38 20.13 -21.26
N GLY A 216 16.08 20.09 -21.59
CA GLY A 216 15.57 20.01 -22.95
C GLY A 216 14.30 20.86 -23.11
N ASP A 217 14.42 21.89 -23.95
CA ASP A 217 13.43 22.78 -24.54
C ASP A 217 12.43 23.55 -23.65
N PHE A 218 12.39 24.87 -23.87
CA PHE A 218 11.57 25.82 -23.13
C PHE A 218 10.09 25.72 -23.54
N SER A 219 9.38 24.76 -22.97
CA SER A 219 7.94 24.83 -22.78
C SER A 219 7.64 25.14 -21.31
N THR A 220 6.57 25.89 -21.03
CA THR A 220 6.11 26.11 -19.66
C THR A 220 5.52 24.81 -19.11
N VAL A 221 6.35 23.97 -18.50
CA VAL A 221 5.92 22.76 -17.82
C VAL A 221 5.27 23.15 -16.50
N THR A 222 3.98 22.85 -16.34
CA THR A 222 3.28 23.01 -15.06
C THR A 222 3.20 21.64 -14.38
N GLY A 223 3.78 21.52 -13.18
CA GLY A 223 3.71 20.30 -12.39
C GLY A 223 2.41 20.21 -11.59
N GLN A 224 1.73 19.05 -11.60
CA GLN A 224 0.59 18.76 -10.74
C GLN A 224 0.76 17.43 -9.99
N LEU A 225 0.13 17.32 -8.82
CA LEU A 225 0.09 16.10 -8.02
C LEU A 225 -1.00 15.17 -8.59
N ASN A 226 -0.71 13.88 -8.69
CA ASN A 226 -1.73 12.88 -8.95
C ASN A 226 -2.35 12.39 -7.65
N ASP A 227 -3.66 12.11 -7.68
CA ASP A 227 -4.30 11.34 -6.61
C ASP A 227 -3.88 9.88 -6.72
N LEU A 228 -3.41 9.32 -5.61
CA LEU A 228 -2.91 7.94 -5.56
C LEU A 228 -4.03 6.94 -5.24
N ARG A 229 -5.27 7.38 -4.95
CA ARG A 229 -6.41 6.48 -4.75
C ARG A 229 -6.97 5.88 -6.05
N PRO A 230 -7.26 6.68 -7.10
CA PRO A 230 -7.81 6.15 -8.34
C PRO A 230 -6.74 5.57 -9.27
N PHE A 231 -5.47 5.59 -8.87
CA PHE A 231 -4.35 5.16 -9.68
C PHE A 231 -3.35 4.37 -8.83
N PRO A 232 -2.91 3.18 -9.28
CA PRO A 232 -1.97 2.36 -8.51
C PRO A 232 -0.69 3.12 -8.16
N ALA A 233 -0.38 3.17 -6.86
CA ALA A 233 0.72 4.00 -6.35
C ALA A 233 2.11 3.54 -6.87
N ARG A 234 2.22 2.29 -7.30
CA ARG A 234 3.45 1.70 -7.87
C ARG A 234 3.66 2.00 -9.35
N ALA A 235 2.64 2.43 -10.09
CA ALA A 235 2.77 2.59 -11.53
C ALA A 235 3.57 3.85 -11.90
N LEU A 236 3.41 4.95 -11.15
CA LEU A 236 4.21 6.17 -11.34
C LEU A 236 5.45 6.19 -10.45
N ARG A 237 6.51 6.82 -10.95
CA ARG A 237 7.68 7.17 -10.14
C ARG A 237 7.28 8.21 -9.10
N PHE A 238 7.39 7.84 -7.83
CA PHE A 238 7.11 8.73 -6.70
C PHE A 238 8.42 9.35 -6.20
N THR A 239 8.54 10.68 -6.31
CA THR A 239 9.76 11.43 -5.90
C THR A 239 9.56 12.24 -4.63
N GLY A 240 8.38 12.15 -4.01
CA GLY A 240 8.06 12.80 -2.75
C GLY A 240 6.59 13.23 -2.68
N PRO A 241 6.06 13.44 -1.46
CA PRO A 241 4.64 13.73 -1.26
C PRO A 241 4.19 15.09 -1.82
N ASP A 242 5.11 16.07 -1.90
CA ASP A 242 4.87 17.39 -2.50
C ASP A 242 5.46 17.54 -3.92
N ALA A 243 6.17 16.52 -4.43
CA ALA A 243 6.73 16.55 -5.76
C ALA A 243 5.64 16.24 -6.80
N PRO A 244 5.55 17.00 -7.90
CA PRO A 244 4.57 16.75 -8.95
C PRO A 244 4.87 15.44 -9.68
N ASP A 245 3.84 14.62 -9.89
CA ASP A 245 3.92 13.39 -10.69
C ASP A 245 3.56 13.65 -12.16
N LEU A 246 2.77 14.69 -12.40
CA LEU A 246 2.22 15.05 -13.71
C LEU A 246 2.95 16.26 -14.28
N GLU A 247 3.42 16.12 -15.51
CA GLU A 247 3.94 17.19 -16.35
C GLU A 247 2.87 17.59 -17.36
N ILE A 248 2.45 18.86 -17.32
CA ILE A 248 1.43 19.40 -18.22
C ILE A 248 2.10 20.32 -19.24
N THR A 249 1.87 20.02 -20.53
CA THR A 249 2.32 20.84 -21.67
C THR A 249 1.12 21.25 -22.51
N THR A 250 1.09 22.50 -22.96
CA THR A 250 0.00 23.02 -23.81
C THR A 250 0.55 23.34 -25.19
N THR A 251 -0.10 22.82 -26.24
CA THR A 251 0.27 23.05 -27.64
C THR A 251 -0.99 23.26 -28.45
N ASP A 252 -1.16 24.41 -29.10
CA ASP A 252 -2.19 24.67 -30.12
C ASP A 252 -3.62 24.13 -29.81
N GLY A 253 -4.11 24.37 -28.59
CA GLY A 253 -5.46 23.96 -28.17
C GLY A 253 -5.59 22.52 -27.68
N SER A 254 -4.50 21.75 -27.65
CA SER A 254 -4.40 20.48 -26.95
C SER A 254 -3.53 20.57 -25.71
N ILE A 255 -3.83 19.71 -24.74
CA ILE A 255 -3.08 19.61 -23.49
C ILE A 255 -2.51 18.20 -23.39
N SER A 256 -1.19 18.10 -23.34
CA SER A 256 -0.48 16.85 -23.08
C SER A 256 -0.29 16.70 -21.57
N VAL A 257 -0.79 15.59 -21.02
CA VAL A 257 -0.54 15.16 -19.64
C VAL A 257 0.45 14.01 -19.71
N ARG A 258 1.55 14.10 -18.96
CA ARG A 258 2.60 13.07 -18.93
C ARG A 258 2.98 12.73 -17.51
N ALA A 259 3.37 11.49 -17.27
CA ALA A 259 3.99 11.05 -16.03
C ALA A 259 5.07 10.01 -16.31
N ARG A 260 6.05 9.92 -15.41
CA ARG A 260 7.09 8.89 -15.49
C ARG A 260 6.61 7.61 -14.85
N LEU A 261 6.76 6.49 -15.55
CA LEU A 261 6.56 5.17 -14.99
C LEU A 261 7.76 4.80 -14.11
N ARG A 262 7.59 3.86 -13.20
CA ARG A 262 8.72 3.22 -12.52
C ARG A 262 9.47 2.31 -13.49
N ASP A 263 10.75 2.07 -13.20
CA ASP A 263 11.64 1.33 -14.10
C ASP A 263 11.20 -0.13 -14.32
N GLU A 264 10.53 -0.73 -13.32
CA GLU A 264 10.07 -2.12 -13.36
C GLU A 264 8.67 -2.29 -13.97
N VAL A 265 7.94 -1.19 -14.19
CA VAL A 265 6.57 -1.24 -14.70
C VAL A 265 6.57 -1.60 -16.17
N ILE A 266 5.87 -2.69 -16.50
CA ILE A 266 5.68 -3.15 -17.89
C ILE A 266 4.62 -2.27 -18.57
N PRO A 267 4.97 -1.51 -19.62
CA PRO A 267 4.03 -0.63 -20.32
C PRO A 267 2.80 -1.35 -20.88
N GLU A 268 2.94 -2.61 -21.29
CA GLU A 268 1.89 -3.45 -21.85
C GLU A 268 1.00 -4.14 -20.80
N SER A 269 1.28 -3.94 -19.51
CA SER A 269 0.45 -4.50 -18.45
C SER A 269 -0.98 -3.95 -18.51
N GLN A 270 -1.95 -4.77 -18.13
CA GLN A 270 -3.36 -4.39 -18.13
C GLN A 270 -3.59 -3.10 -17.32
N GLU A 271 -2.95 -3.00 -16.15
CA GLU A 271 -2.99 -1.85 -15.25
C GLU A 271 -2.63 -0.52 -15.96
N ILE A 272 -1.60 -0.54 -16.81
CA ILE A 272 -1.14 0.63 -17.57
C ILE A 272 -1.99 0.87 -18.83
N GLN A 273 -2.39 -0.19 -19.52
CA GLN A 273 -3.22 -0.09 -20.73
C GLN A 273 -4.64 0.40 -20.43
N GLU A 274 -5.14 0.16 -19.22
CA GLU A 274 -6.44 0.63 -18.73
C GLU A 274 -6.34 2.00 -18.02
N THR A 275 -5.28 2.78 -18.26
CA THR A 275 -5.16 4.12 -17.68
C THR A 275 -5.81 5.18 -18.57
N MET A 276 -6.52 6.10 -17.93
CA MET A 276 -7.15 7.28 -18.54
C MET A 276 -6.57 8.56 -17.92
N ALA A 277 -6.38 9.59 -18.74
CA ALA A 277 -6.14 10.95 -18.26
C ALA A 277 -7.44 11.74 -18.23
N VAL A 278 -7.57 12.61 -17.24
CA VAL A 278 -8.76 13.44 -17.01
C VAL A 278 -8.34 14.89 -16.84
N ALA A 279 -9.11 15.81 -17.42
CA ALA A 279 -9.06 17.25 -17.14
C ALA A 279 -10.37 17.69 -16.50
N ALA A 280 -10.29 18.51 -15.45
CA ALA A 280 -11.43 19.07 -14.75
C ALA A 280 -11.26 20.58 -14.51
N ASP A 281 -12.39 21.27 -14.35
CA ASP A 281 -12.40 22.65 -13.89
C ASP A 281 -11.85 22.74 -12.46
N SER A 282 -10.85 23.59 -12.25
CA SER A 282 -10.11 23.69 -10.98
C SER A 282 -10.91 24.22 -9.80
N SER A 283 -12.06 24.87 -10.06
CA SER A 283 -12.88 25.49 -9.03
C SER A 283 -14.04 24.60 -8.58
N THR A 284 -14.56 23.78 -9.49
CA THR A 284 -15.73 22.92 -9.27
C THR A 284 -15.40 21.43 -9.24
N GLY A 285 -14.28 21.02 -9.84
CA GLY A 285 -13.97 19.62 -10.07
C GLY A 285 -14.76 18.97 -11.21
N GLU A 286 -15.56 19.73 -11.96
CA GLU A 286 -16.35 19.20 -13.09
C GLU A 286 -15.42 18.65 -14.18
N ILE A 287 -15.64 17.41 -14.60
CA ILE A 287 -14.83 16.76 -15.64
C ILE A 287 -15.14 17.36 -17.01
N LEU A 288 -14.13 17.90 -17.67
CA LEU A 288 -14.24 18.58 -18.97
C LEU A 288 -13.73 17.73 -20.14
N ALA A 289 -12.73 16.87 -19.90
CA ALA A 289 -12.22 15.95 -20.91
C ALA A 289 -11.64 14.68 -20.28
N VAL A 290 -11.70 13.60 -21.03
CA VAL A 290 -11.12 12.30 -20.69
C VAL A 290 -10.47 11.71 -21.95
N ALA A 291 -9.29 11.14 -21.84
CA ALA A 291 -8.61 10.46 -22.95
C ALA A 291 -7.84 9.23 -22.46
N PRO A 292 -7.77 8.15 -23.26
CA PRO A 292 -6.93 7.01 -22.92
C PRO A 292 -5.45 7.40 -22.96
N CYS A 293 -4.68 6.80 -22.07
CA CYS A 293 -3.24 6.97 -22.06
C CYS A 293 -2.55 6.00 -23.02
N SER A 294 -1.35 6.40 -23.47
CA SER A 294 -0.39 5.51 -24.12
C SER A 294 0.91 5.52 -23.32
N ALA A 295 1.49 4.33 -23.15
CA ALA A 295 2.74 4.14 -22.44
C ALA A 295 3.86 3.82 -23.44
N SER A 296 4.92 4.60 -23.42
CA SER A 296 6.10 4.39 -24.25
C SER A 296 7.32 5.08 -23.64
N GLY A 297 8.51 4.48 -23.79
CA GLY A 297 9.77 5.09 -23.36
C GLY A 297 9.85 5.42 -21.85
N GLY A 298 9.27 4.58 -20.98
CA GLY A 298 9.25 4.81 -19.53
C GLY A 298 8.31 5.93 -19.09
N GLN A 299 7.42 6.39 -19.97
CA GLN A 299 6.43 7.42 -19.68
C GLN A 299 5.04 6.97 -20.07
N ILE A 300 4.05 7.50 -19.35
CA ILE A 300 2.64 7.43 -19.72
C ILE A 300 2.16 8.82 -20.10
N SER A 301 1.40 8.91 -21.19
CA SER A 301 0.95 10.19 -21.72
C SER A 301 -0.44 10.12 -22.35
N ALA A 302 -1.16 11.23 -22.30
CA ALA A 302 -2.41 11.42 -23.03
C ALA A 302 -2.49 12.85 -23.57
N GLU A 303 -3.32 13.02 -24.60
CA GLU A 303 -3.66 14.31 -25.17
C GLU A 303 -5.14 14.59 -24.92
N LEU A 304 -5.43 15.73 -24.28
CA LEU A 304 -6.76 16.15 -23.86
C LEU A 304 -7.20 17.41 -24.61
N TYR A 305 -8.50 17.49 -24.87
CA TYR A 305 -9.15 18.62 -25.57
C TYR A 305 -10.32 19.17 -24.73
N PRO A 306 -10.06 19.88 -23.62
CA PRO A 306 -11.09 20.35 -22.70
C PRO A 306 -11.93 21.53 -23.22
N GLY A 307 -11.72 21.96 -24.47
CA GLY A 307 -12.44 23.10 -25.06
C GLY A 307 -11.97 24.48 -24.56
N THR A 308 -10.97 24.53 -23.67
CA THR A 308 -10.27 25.73 -23.23
C THR A 308 -8.76 25.55 -23.39
N SER A 309 -8.08 26.62 -23.80
CA SER A 309 -6.62 26.64 -23.98
C SER A 309 -5.88 27.18 -22.76
N ASP A 310 -6.59 27.60 -21.70
CA ASP A 310 -5.98 28.10 -20.47
C ASP A 310 -5.79 26.97 -19.44
N PRO A 311 -4.56 26.45 -19.26
CA PRO A 311 -4.30 25.37 -18.31
C PRO A 311 -4.39 25.83 -16.84
N SER A 312 -4.38 27.14 -16.56
CA SER A 312 -4.39 27.65 -15.17
C SER A 312 -5.73 27.43 -14.47
N GLY A 313 -6.81 27.33 -15.25
CA GLY A 313 -8.15 27.00 -14.77
C GLY A 313 -8.42 25.50 -14.64
N LEU A 314 -7.44 24.63 -14.96
CA LEU A 314 -7.62 23.19 -15.06
C LEU A 314 -6.83 22.39 -14.04
N ARG A 315 -7.40 21.24 -13.67
CA ARG A 315 -6.74 20.18 -12.90
C ARG A 315 -6.70 18.90 -13.70
N PHE A 316 -5.63 18.14 -13.53
CA PHE A 316 -5.40 16.90 -14.27
C PHE A 316 -5.15 15.74 -13.33
N ALA A 317 -5.57 14.54 -13.73
CA ALA A 317 -5.24 13.29 -13.06
C ALA A 317 -5.06 12.16 -14.07
N LEU A 318 -4.31 11.15 -13.65
CA LEU A 318 -4.33 9.81 -14.25
C LEU A 318 -5.15 8.89 -13.34
N ILE A 319 -6.03 8.10 -13.93
CA ILE A 319 -6.95 7.19 -13.22
C ILE A 319 -7.01 5.84 -13.94
N SER A 320 -7.35 4.78 -13.23
CA SER A 320 -7.75 3.50 -13.84
C SER A 320 -9.13 3.64 -14.51
N ALA A 321 -9.35 2.92 -15.61
CA ALA A 321 -10.56 3.01 -16.42
C ALA A 321 -11.85 2.61 -15.69
N ASP A 322 -11.73 1.85 -14.60
CA ASP A 322 -12.82 1.42 -13.73
C ASP A 322 -13.13 2.41 -12.59
N THR A 323 -12.34 3.49 -12.46
CA THR A 323 -12.57 4.53 -11.44
C THR A 323 -13.87 5.27 -11.72
N PRO A 324 -14.85 5.28 -10.79
CA PRO A 324 -16.06 6.08 -10.93
C PRO A 324 -15.72 7.58 -11.00
N LEU A 325 -16.26 8.30 -11.97
CA LEU A 325 -15.92 9.71 -12.19
C LEU A 325 -16.26 10.59 -10.98
N GLU A 326 -17.33 10.27 -10.25
CA GLU A 326 -17.75 10.95 -9.03
C GLU A 326 -16.79 10.76 -7.85
N SER A 327 -15.87 9.79 -7.92
CA SER A 327 -14.85 9.56 -6.89
C SER A 327 -13.57 10.38 -7.11
N ILE A 328 -13.45 11.05 -8.26
CA ILE A 328 -12.27 11.81 -8.66
C ILE A 328 -12.20 13.13 -7.89
N ARG A 329 -11.07 13.36 -7.22
CA ARG A 329 -10.86 14.50 -6.30
C ARG A 329 -10.06 15.63 -6.94
N LEU A 330 -10.67 16.33 -7.90
CA LEU A 330 -10.05 17.45 -8.63
C LEU A 330 -10.55 18.84 -8.23
N ASP A 331 -11.50 18.93 -7.31
CA ASP A 331 -11.97 20.18 -6.72
C ASP A 331 -11.00 20.68 -5.62
N PRO A 332 -11.13 21.93 -5.13
CA PRO A 332 -10.21 22.47 -4.12
C PRO A 332 -10.16 21.68 -2.81
N LEU A 333 -11.27 21.08 -2.39
CA LEU A 333 -11.33 20.23 -1.20
C LEU A 333 -10.61 18.90 -1.44
N GLY A 334 -10.92 18.24 -2.55
CA GLY A 334 -10.30 16.99 -2.99
C GLY A 334 -8.79 17.11 -3.13
N ILE A 335 -8.28 18.17 -3.75
CA ILE A 335 -6.83 18.41 -3.88
C ILE A 335 -6.17 18.58 -2.50
N ALA A 336 -6.83 19.24 -1.55
CA ALA A 336 -6.30 19.38 -0.20
C ALA A 336 -6.23 18.02 0.53
N MET A 337 -7.24 17.16 0.35
CA MET A 337 -7.26 15.80 0.88
C MET A 337 -6.21 14.90 0.20
N THR A 338 -6.10 14.96 -1.13
CA THR A 338 -5.08 14.24 -1.91
C THR A 338 -3.68 14.56 -1.40
N ARG A 339 -3.38 15.84 -1.12
CA ARG A 339 -2.10 16.21 -0.53
C ARG A 339 -1.88 15.56 0.83
N ILE A 340 -2.86 15.57 1.72
CA ILE A 340 -2.76 14.93 3.04
C ILE A 340 -2.54 13.42 2.88
N ASP A 341 -3.31 12.76 2.01
CA ASP A 341 -3.21 11.32 1.76
C ASP A 341 -1.83 10.91 1.24
N ARG A 342 -1.24 11.70 0.33
CA ARG A 342 0.13 11.48 -0.17
C ARG A 342 1.15 11.49 0.96
N HIS A 343 1.07 12.48 1.85
CA HIS A 343 1.94 12.55 3.03
C HIS A 343 1.67 11.40 4.00
N CYS A 344 0.42 10.97 4.18
CA CYS A 344 0.09 9.81 5.01
C CYS A 344 0.68 8.52 4.43
N ARG A 345 0.55 8.26 3.13
CA ARG A 345 1.14 7.10 2.45
C ARG A 345 2.67 7.11 2.54
N TYR A 346 3.28 8.28 2.42
CA TYR A 346 4.73 8.45 2.58
C TYR A 346 5.20 8.15 4.00
N ALA A 347 4.56 8.73 5.01
CA ALA A 347 4.84 8.43 6.41
C ALA A 347 4.65 6.94 6.75
N TRP A 348 3.60 6.31 6.22
CA TRP A 348 3.36 4.88 6.38
C TRP A 348 4.47 4.03 5.75
N SER A 349 4.91 4.36 4.53
CA SER A 349 5.99 3.65 3.84
C SER A 349 7.31 3.78 4.61
N LEU A 350 7.66 4.98 5.09
CA LEU A 350 8.85 5.21 5.92
C LEU A 350 8.77 4.42 7.24
N HIS A 351 7.59 4.37 7.88
CA HIS A 351 7.40 3.62 9.11
C HIS A 351 7.64 2.11 8.90
N ARG A 352 7.16 1.55 7.79
CA ARG A 352 7.40 0.15 7.43
C ARG A 352 8.84 -0.12 7.01
N GLU A 353 9.48 0.80 6.28
CA GLU A 353 10.89 0.71 5.95
C GLU A 353 11.77 0.68 7.21
N ALA A 354 11.47 1.52 8.22
CA ALA A 354 12.13 1.45 9.52
C ALA A 354 11.91 0.09 10.22
N GLY A 355 10.69 -0.47 10.13
CA GLY A 355 10.37 -1.81 10.63
C GLY A 355 11.17 -2.91 9.94
N ALA A 356 11.32 -2.84 8.61
CA ALA A 356 12.13 -3.78 7.82
C ALA A 356 13.62 -3.69 8.15
N ILE A 357 14.16 -2.48 8.33
CA ILE A 357 15.54 -2.26 8.79
C ILE A 357 15.76 -2.91 10.16
N LEU A 358 14.86 -2.66 11.12
CA LEU A 358 14.94 -3.23 12.47
C LEU A 358 14.79 -4.75 12.47
N ALA A 359 13.86 -5.29 11.67
CA ALA A 359 13.67 -6.73 11.52
C ALA A 359 14.93 -7.41 10.96
N GLY A 360 15.65 -6.74 10.06
CA GLY A 360 16.91 -7.19 9.49
C GLY A 360 17.99 -7.52 10.53
N ALA A 361 17.93 -6.94 11.74
CA ALA A 361 18.83 -7.32 12.84
C ALA A 361 18.72 -8.82 13.20
N GLY A 362 17.51 -9.38 13.08
CA GLY A 362 17.25 -10.77 13.40
C GLY A 362 17.78 -11.18 14.78
N ALA A 363 18.63 -12.21 14.80
CA ALA A 363 19.24 -12.74 16.03
C ALA A 363 20.68 -12.25 16.25
N THR A 364 21.16 -11.27 15.47
CA THR A 364 22.56 -10.83 15.57
C THR A 364 22.86 -10.26 16.96
N THR A 365 24.00 -10.66 17.52
CA THR A 365 24.51 -10.13 18.80
C THR A 365 25.64 -9.13 18.61
N ALA A 366 26.03 -8.84 17.37
CA ALA A 366 27.12 -7.92 17.06
C ALA A 366 26.70 -6.46 17.32
N GLU A 367 27.24 -5.85 18.38
CA GLU A 367 26.87 -4.50 18.83
C GLU A 367 27.07 -3.42 17.75
N SER A 368 28.12 -3.54 16.93
CA SER A 368 28.38 -2.60 15.83
C SER A 368 27.35 -2.69 14.69
N VAL A 369 26.75 -3.86 14.48
CA VAL A 369 25.67 -4.07 13.51
C VAL A 369 24.36 -3.54 14.08
N LEU A 370 24.03 -3.89 15.33
CA LEU A 370 22.84 -3.40 16.02
C LEU A 370 22.81 -1.86 16.10
N THR A 371 23.95 -1.24 16.40
CA THR A 371 24.07 0.23 16.47
C THR A 371 23.78 0.86 15.10
N ARG A 372 24.30 0.28 14.02
CA ARG A 372 24.10 0.80 12.65
C ARG A 372 22.66 0.64 12.19
N ILE A 373 22.05 -0.52 12.46
CA ILE A 373 20.64 -0.78 12.19
C ILE A 373 19.77 0.24 12.92
N GLN A 374 20.03 0.45 14.22
CA GLN A 374 19.29 1.43 15.01
C GLN A 374 19.48 2.86 14.47
N GLN A 375 20.69 3.25 14.08
CA GLN A 375 20.96 4.57 13.48
C GLN A 375 20.20 4.77 12.17
N ASN A 376 20.16 3.76 11.30
CA ASN A 376 19.44 3.85 10.02
C ASN A 376 17.92 3.88 10.23
N ALA A 377 17.39 3.01 11.09
CA ALA A 377 15.98 3.03 11.46
C ALA A 377 15.58 4.37 12.11
N ASN A 378 16.42 4.93 12.98
CA ASN A 378 16.19 6.24 13.57
C ASN A 378 16.21 7.34 12.51
N ARG A 379 17.11 7.32 11.53
CA ARG A 379 17.14 8.31 10.44
C ARG A 379 15.82 8.32 9.67
N ILE A 380 15.36 7.15 9.24
CA ILE A 380 14.06 7.00 8.57
C ILE A 380 12.91 7.45 9.49
N GLY A 381 12.98 7.12 10.79
CA GLY A 381 12.03 7.58 11.79
C GLY A 381 11.95 9.10 11.94
N HIS A 382 13.08 9.82 11.87
CA HIS A 382 13.09 11.28 11.91
C HIS A 382 12.41 11.87 10.66
N GLU A 383 12.70 11.34 9.48
CA GLU A 383 12.05 11.76 8.25
C GLU A 383 10.53 11.53 8.30
N ARG A 384 10.10 10.37 8.79
CA ARG A 384 8.69 10.06 9.07
C ARG A 384 8.07 11.12 9.98
N ASP A 385 8.74 11.50 11.07
CA ASP A 385 8.22 12.45 12.05
C ASP A 385 8.05 13.86 11.46
N GLU A 386 8.94 14.28 10.57
CA GLU A 386 8.79 15.54 9.81
C GLU A 386 7.58 15.52 8.87
N VAL A 387 7.35 14.40 8.19
CA VAL A 387 6.18 14.18 7.33
C VAL A 387 4.89 14.16 8.17
N VAL A 388 4.91 13.49 9.32
CA VAL A 388 3.78 13.47 10.27
C VAL A 388 3.43 14.86 10.77
N ALA A 389 4.42 15.69 11.12
CA ALA A 389 4.19 17.08 11.50
C ALA A 389 3.52 17.88 10.36
N THR A 390 3.90 17.60 9.11
CA THR A 390 3.29 18.18 7.91
C THR A 390 1.83 17.73 7.75
N VAL A 391 1.54 16.43 7.88
CA VAL A 391 0.17 15.88 7.89
C VAL A 391 -0.70 16.59 8.93
N GLN A 392 -0.22 16.71 10.17
CA GLN A 392 -0.94 17.41 11.24
C GLN A 392 -1.17 18.90 10.91
N GLY A 393 -0.20 19.55 10.25
CA GLY A 393 -0.33 20.94 9.79
C GLY A 393 -1.41 21.12 8.73
N LEU A 394 -1.36 20.30 7.67
CA LEU A 394 -2.32 20.31 6.56
C LEU A 394 -3.73 19.96 7.03
N THR A 395 -3.87 18.96 7.89
CA THR A 395 -5.15 18.52 8.45
C THR A 395 -5.81 19.62 9.30
N ARG A 396 -5.02 20.33 10.14
CA ARG A 396 -5.51 21.50 10.88
C ARG A 396 -5.93 22.64 9.97
N GLN A 397 -5.20 22.86 8.87
CA GLN A 397 -5.55 23.88 7.88
C GLN A 397 -6.85 23.54 7.15
N LEU A 398 -7.03 22.27 6.77
CA LEU A 398 -8.23 21.76 6.13
C LEU A 398 -9.46 21.94 7.04
N ALA A 399 -9.37 21.51 8.30
CA ALA A 399 -10.45 21.66 9.29
C ALA A 399 -10.84 23.13 9.54
N ARG A 400 -9.87 24.06 9.45
CA ARG A 400 -10.15 25.50 9.59
C ARG A 400 -10.88 26.08 8.38
N ARG A 401 -10.50 25.66 7.17
CA ARG A 401 -11.07 26.16 5.91
C ARG A 401 -12.50 25.66 5.66
N THR A 402 -12.80 24.47 6.13
CA THR A 402 -14.11 23.80 5.96
C THR A 402 -15.06 24.07 7.13
N ARG A 403 -14.64 24.88 8.12
CA ARG A 403 -15.49 25.24 9.24
C ARG A 403 -16.73 26.00 8.73
N ASN A 404 -17.91 25.48 9.06
CA ASN A 404 -19.22 26.01 8.67
C ASN A 404 -19.52 25.86 7.17
N THR A 405 -18.86 24.95 6.46
CA THR A 405 -19.29 24.50 5.12
C THR A 405 -20.17 23.25 5.24
N PRO A 406 -20.92 22.87 4.19
CA PRO A 406 -21.66 21.61 4.17
C PRO A 406 -20.80 20.37 4.47
N ASP A 407 -19.50 20.42 4.16
CA ASP A 407 -18.54 19.32 4.37
C ASP A 407 -17.97 19.24 5.80
N THR A 408 -18.43 20.08 6.74
CA THR A 408 -17.85 20.16 8.10
C THR A 408 -17.81 18.79 8.78
N GLU A 409 -18.88 17.99 8.67
CA GLU A 409 -19.00 16.70 9.35
C GLU A 409 -18.15 15.60 8.68
N SER A 410 -18.12 15.55 7.34
CA SER A 410 -17.28 14.58 6.61
C SER A 410 -15.79 14.87 6.83
N VAL A 411 -15.41 16.14 6.82
CA VAL A 411 -14.02 16.57 7.07
C VAL A 411 -13.63 16.31 8.52
N ALA A 412 -14.52 16.53 9.49
CA ALA A 412 -14.24 16.20 10.89
C ALA A 412 -13.92 14.70 11.07
N ARG A 413 -14.73 13.81 10.48
CA ARG A 413 -14.47 12.35 10.52
C ARG A 413 -13.13 11.98 9.86
N TYR A 414 -12.81 12.60 8.72
CA TYR A 414 -11.51 12.40 8.07
C TYR A 414 -10.35 12.88 8.93
N VAL A 415 -10.47 14.06 9.57
CA VAL A 415 -9.46 14.63 10.47
C VAL A 415 -9.22 13.71 11.68
N ASP A 416 -10.27 13.15 12.27
CA ASP A 416 -10.16 12.24 13.41
C ASP A 416 -9.49 10.90 13.01
N ALA A 417 -9.82 10.39 11.82
CA ALA A 417 -9.17 9.20 11.26
C ALA A 417 -7.68 9.44 11.00
N VAL A 418 -7.31 10.57 10.36
CA VAL A 418 -5.92 10.97 10.15
C VAL A 418 -5.18 11.16 11.49
N GLY A 419 -5.85 11.72 12.51
CA GLY A 419 -5.28 11.85 13.85
C GLY A 419 -4.97 10.49 14.48
N SER A 420 -5.86 9.50 14.29
CA SER A 420 -5.68 8.13 14.75
C SER A 420 -4.55 7.40 14.01
N PHE A 421 -4.42 7.64 12.70
CA PHE A 421 -3.29 7.22 11.88
C PHE A 421 -1.97 7.77 12.39
N VAL A 422 -1.87 9.08 12.58
CA VAL A 422 -0.66 9.72 13.11
C VAL A 422 -0.28 9.15 14.47
N ALA A 423 -1.25 9.01 15.39
CA ALA A 423 -0.98 8.43 16.71
C ALA A 423 -0.49 6.97 16.66
N SER A 424 -0.84 6.22 15.61
CA SER A 424 -0.33 4.86 15.43
C SER A 424 1.13 4.82 14.99
N LEU A 425 1.60 5.85 14.29
CA LEU A 425 2.98 5.95 13.84
C LEU A 425 3.93 6.37 14.97
N ASP A 426 3.43 6.89 16.10
CA ASP A 426 4.25 7.26 17.27
C ASP A 426 4.86 6.03 17.96
N GLY A 427 4.29 4.85 17.76
CA GLY A 427 4.81 3.59 18.28
C GLY A 427 6.05 3.08 17.52
N PRO A 428 6.78 2.10 18.07
CA PRO A 428 7.79 1.39 17.30
C PRO A 428 7.12 0.63 16.14
N PRO A 429 7.72 0.59 14.94
CA PRO A 429 7.18 -0.19 13.83
C PRO A 429 7.23 -1.69 14.14
N ALA A 430 6.28 -2.44 13.58
CA ALA A 430 6.28 -3.89 13.67
C ALA A 430 7.52 -4.48 12.99
N THR A 431 8.22 -5.38 13.68
CA THR A 431 9.42 -6.07 13.17
C THR A 431 9.17 -7.55 12.90
N ASP A 432 8.06 -8.09 13.39
CA ASP A 432 7.64 -9.49 13.23
C ASP A 432 6.11 -9.63 13.26
N GLY A 433 5.64 -10.88 13.27
CA GLY A 433 4.21 -11.18 13.33
C GLY A 433 3.44 -10.85 12.04
N PRO A 434 2.10 -10.81 12.11
CA PRO A 434 1.25 -10.65 10.93
C PRO A 434 1.39 -9.28 10.24
N GLN A 435 1.66 -8.23 11.01
CA GLN A 435 1.84 -6.85 10.53
C GLN A 435 3.30 -6.49 10.22
N GLY A 436 4.23 -7.38 10.58
CA GLY A 436 5.66 -7.18 10.32
C GLY A 436 5.99 -7.10 8.83
N PRO A 437 7.27 -6.88 8.51
CA PRO A 437 7.72 -6.72 7.13
C PRO A 437 7.38 -7.92 6.25
N THR A 438 7.12 -7.66 4.97
CA THR A 438 6.98 -8.68 3.92
C THR A 438 8.36 -9.10 3.39
N LEU A 439 8.43 -10.19 2.63
CA LEU A 439 9.68 -10.59 1.97
C LEU A 439 10.16 -9.46 1.04
N THR A 440 9.25 -8.88 0.25
CA THR A 440 9.61 -7.80 -0.69
C THR A 440 10.16 -6.55 0.03
N GLU A 441 9.61 -6.19 1.19
CA GLU A 441 10.13 -5.07 2.00
C GLU A 441 11.51 -5.37 2.60
N LEU A 442 11.75 -6.61 3.05
CA LEU A 442 13.05 -7.03 3.56
C LEU A 442 14.14 -7.03 2.47
N LEU A 443 13.77 -7.37 1.23
CA LEU A 443 14.67 -7.30 0.07
C LEU A 443 14.95 -5.85 -0.36
N ALA A 444 13.94 -4.99 -0.34
CA ALA A 444 14.09 -3.58 -0.69
C ALA A 444 15.12 -2.86 0.21
N VAL A 445 15.18 -3.21 1.50
CA VAL A 445 16.19 -2.67 2.43
C VAL A 445 17.58 -3.29 2.23
N GLY A 446 17.66 -4.53 1.73
CA GLY A 446 18.95 -5.22 1.52
C GLY A 446 19.65 -4.88 0.21
N ASN A 447 18.87 -4.54 -0.82
CA ASN A 447 19.38 -4.26 -2.16
C ASN A 447 19.73 -2.77 -2.38
N ARG A 448 19.27 -1.88 -1.48
CA ARG A 448 19.66 -0.47 -1.39
C ARG A 448 20.98 -0.30 -0.64
#